data_AF-A0A5B2UUP3-F1
#
_entry.id   AF-A0A5B2UUP3-F1
#
_cell.length_a   1.000
_cell.length_b   1.000
_cell.length_c   1.000
_cell.angle_alpha   90.00
_cell.angle_beta   90.00
_cell.angle_gamma   90.00
#
_symmetry.space_group_name_H-M   'P 1'
#
loop_
_entity.id
_entity.type
_entity.pdbx_description
1 polymer ?
#
loop_
_entity_poly.entity_id
_entity_poly.type
_entity_poly.pdbx_seq_one_letter_code
_entity_poly.pdbx_strand_id
1 'polypeptide(L)' 'MKPVFALAELHPLIKWKEIRASRDADLAASDYAAMPDYPMTEKDRPVFVAYRKALRDIPDQGADPDAVIWPEKPAFLK' A
#
# COMPACT_ATOMS: atom_id res chain seq x y z
N MET A 1 -2.83 -5.11 -1.59
CA MET A 1 -3.64 -5.46 -0.41
C MET A 1 -2.72 -6.06 0.64
N LYS A 2 -3.06 -5.98 1.95
CA LYS A 2 -2.24 -6.57 3.02
C LYS A 2 -1.99 -8.06 2.73
N PRO A 3 -0.73 -8.53 2.68
CA PRO A 3 -0.46 -9.93 2.45
C PRO A 3 -0.96 -10.77 3.63
N VAL A 4 -1.47 -11.95 3.33
CA VAL A 4 -1.78 -12.97 4.33
C VAL A 4 -0.60 -13.94 4.35
N PHE A 5 0.12 -13.98 5.46
CA PHE A 5 1.24 -14.90 5.61
C PHE A 5 0.71 -16.34 5.63
N ALA A 6 1.25 -17.20 4.75
CA ALA A 6 0.80 -18.59 4.63
C ALA A 6 1.01 -19.41 5.92
N LEU A 7 1.98 -19.00 6.74
CA LEU A 7 2.31 -19.60 8.03
C LEU A 7 2.52 -18.49 9.06
N ALA A 8 1.93 -18.63 10.25
CA ALA A 8 2.10 -17.65 11.33
C ALA A 8 3.57 -17.53 11.78
N GLU A 9 4.30 -18.65 11.76
CA GLU A 9 5.71 -18.79 12.18
C GLU A 9 6.73 -18.40 11.10
N LEU A 10 6.32 -17.67 10.05
CA LEU A 10 7.24 -17.21 9.02
C LEU A 10 8.31 -16.29 9.64
N HIS A 11 9.58 -16.48 9.27
CA HIS A 11 10.65 -15.60 9.77
C HIS A 11 10.37 -14.12 9.40
N PRO A 12 10.59 -13.14 10.31
CA PRO A 12 10.25 -11.74 10.06
C PRO A 12 10.83 -11.15 8.76
N LEU A 13 12.04 -11.56 8.36
CA LEU A 13 12.64 -11.12 7.09
C LEU A 13 11.83 -11.52 5.86
N ILE A 14 11.19 -12.70 5.89
CA ILE A 14 10.34 -13.18 4.80
C ILE A 14 9.03 -12.39 4.80
N LYS A 15 8.41 -12.17 5.97
CA LYS A 15 7.21 -11.33 6.11
C LYS A 15 7.44 -9.93 5.55
N TRP A 16 8.56 -9.30 5.90
CA TRP A 16 8.94 -7.99 5.36
C TRP A 16 9.18 -7.98 3.85
N LYS A 17 9.68 -9.07 3.28
CA LYS A 17 9.82 -9.21 1.83
C LYS A 17 8.45 -9.25 1.14
N GLU A 18 7.51 -10.01 1.69
CA GLU A 18 6.13 -10.09 1.18
C GLU A 18 5.40 -8.76 1.32
N ILE A 19 5.50 -8.09 2.48
CA ILE A 19 4.95 -6.74 2.72
C ILE A 19 5.45 -5.77 1.65
N ARG A 20 6.76 -5.69 1.41
CA ARG A 20 7.31 -4.78 0.39
C ARG A 20 6.82 -5.13 -1.01
N ALA A 21 6.75 -6.41 -1.36
CA ALA A 21 6.23 -6.84 -2.65
C ALA A 21 4.75 -6.46 -2.84
N SER A 22 3.89 -6.67 -1.83
CA SER A 22 2.48 -6.29 -1.88
C SER A 22 2.28 -4.77 -1.93
N ARG A 23 3.11 -4.01 -1.20
CA ARG A 23 3.11 -2.54 -1.27
C ARG A 23 3.48 -2.07 -2.68
N ASP A 24 4.53 -2.63 -3.26
CA ASP A 24 5.00 -2.25 -4.59
C ASP A 24 3.96 -2.59 -5.66
N ALA A 25 3.25 -3.71 -5.51
CA ALA A 25 2.12 -4.05 -6.36
C ALA A 25 0.96 -3.04 -6.24
N ASP A 26 0.59 -2.59 -5.04
CA ASP A 26 -0.46 -1.58 -4.86
C ASP A 26 -0.07 -0.20 -5.41
N LEU A 27 1.22 0.17 -5.26
CA LEU A 27 1.76 1.39 -5.85
C LEU A 27 1.78 1.29 -7.38
N ALA A 28 2.21 0.18 -7.96
CA ALA A 28 2.19 -0.02 -9.41
C ALA A 28 0.76 -0.01 -9.96
N ALA A 29 -0.17 -0.69 -9.28
CA ALA A 29 -1.57 -0.77 -9.68
C ALA A 29 -2.28 0.59 -9.64
N SER A 30 -1.77 1.57 -8.88
CA SER A 30 -2.35 2.91 -8.78
C SER A 30 -1.52 3.99 -9.46
N ASP A 31 -0.47 3.62 -10.20
CA ASP A 31 0.47 4.59 -10.79
C ASP A 31 -0.17 5.40 -11.93
N TYR A 32 -1.08 4.79 -12.68
CA TYR A 32 -1.84 5.47 -13.74
C TYR A 32 -2.59 6.71 -13.23
N ALA A 33 -3.06 6.68 -11.98
CA ALA A 33 -3.84 7.77 -11.39
C ALA A 33 -2.97 8.95 -10.94
N ALA A 34 -1.65 8.80 -10.91
CA ALA A 34 -0.72 9.88 -10.64
C ALA A 34 -0.44 10.77 -11.87
N MET A 35 -0.85 10.31 -13.06
CA MET A 35 -0.58 11.03 -14.30
C MET A 35 -1.44 12.31 -14.40
N PRO A 36 -0.90 13.44 -14.91
CA PRO A 36 -1.63 14.71 -14.95
C PRO A 36 -2.92 14.67 -15.78
N ASP A 37 -2.98 13.80 -16.79
CA ASP A 37 -4.10 13.58 -17.70
C ASP A 37 -5.17 12.64 -17.15
N TYR A 38 -4.92 11.97 -16.02
CA TYR A 38 -5.92 11.13 -15.38
C TYR A 38 -7.07 11.99 -14.83
N PRO A 39 -8.34 11.70 -15.21
CA PRO A 39 -9.51 12.54 -14.87
C PRO A 39 -9.94 12.33 -13.42
N MET A 40 -9.10 12.73 -12.47
CA MET A 40 -9.35 12.68 -11.04
C MET A 40 -9.95 13.99 -10.55
N THR A 41 -11.02 13.90 -9.75
CA THR A 41 -11.65 15.08 -9.16
C THR A 41 -10.72 15.76 -8.15
N GLU A 42 -10.91 17.06 -7.92
CA GLU A 42 -10.15 17.79 -6.90
C GLU A 42 -10.37 17.23 -5.48
N LYS A 43 -11.53 16.60 -5.24
CA LYS A 43 -11.86 15.97 -3.95
C LYS A 43 -11.14 14.64 -3.75
N ASP A 44 -10.91 13.89 -4.83
CA ASP A 44 -10.27 12.57 -4.77
C ASP A 44 -8.74 12.66 -4.74
N ARG A 45 -8.17 13.72 -5.33
CA ARG A 45 -6.71 13.97 -5.36
C ARG A 45 -6.03 13.89 -3.99
N PRO A 46 -6.50 14.58 -2.93
CA PRO A 46 -5.88 14.45 -1.60
C PRO A 46 -6.01 13.03 -1.03
N VAL A 47 -7.12 12.33 -1.27
CA VAL A 47 -7.33 10.95 -0.82
C VAL A 47 -6.35 10.00 -1.50
N PHE A 48 -6.14 10.15 -2.81
CA PHE A 48 -5.15 9.38 -3.56
C PHE A 48 -3.73 9.58 -3.06
N VAL A 49 -3.33 10.84 -2.84
CA VAL A 49 -2.00 11.19 -2.31
C VAL A 49 -1.80 10.59 -0.92
N ALA A 50 -2.80 10.71 -0.04
CA ALA A 50 -2.77 10.14 1.29
C ALA A 50 -2.64 8.61 1.27
N TYR A 51 -3.43 7.92 0.43
CA TYR A 51 -3.35 6.47 0.24
C TYR A 51 -1.94 6.01 -0.18
N ARG A 52 -1.37 6.64 -1.22
CA ARG A 52 -0.03 6.28 -1.71
C ARG A 52 1.07 6.63 -0.72
N LYS A 53 0.90 7.70 0.06
CA LYS A 53 1.83 8.03 1.14
C LYS A 53 1.78 6.96 2.22
N ALA A 54 0.59 6.60 2.71
CA ALA A 54 0.40 5.58 3.73
C ALA A 54 1.00 4.23 3.32
N LEU A 55 0.90 3.84 2.04
CA LEU A 55 1.58 2.65 1.51
C LEU A 55 3.11 2.73 1.64
N ARG A 56 3.71 3.88 1.30
CA ARG A 56 5.17 4.08 1.39
C ARG A 56 5.66 4.08 2.82
N ASP A 57 4.86 4.60 3.74
CA ASP A 57 5.17 4.70 5.16
C ASP A 57 5.08 3.34 5.89
N ILE A 58 4.59 2.26 5.25
CA ILE A 58 4.43 0.91 5.87
C ILE A 58 5.70 0.39 6.56
N PRO A 59 6.90 0.42 5.94
CA PRO A 59 8.12 -0.06 6.59
C PRO A 59 8.55 0.75 7.81
N ASP A 60 8.07 2.00 7.94
CA ASP A 60 8.42 2.91 9.02
C ASP A 60 7.44 2.81 10.21
N GLN A 61 6.38 1.99 10.10
CA GLN A 61 5.39 1.80 11.18
C GLN A 61 5.93 1.01 12.39
N GLY A 62 7.08 0.36 12.26
CA GLY A 62 7.72 -0.39 13.35
C GLY A 62 8.48 -1.62 12.87
N ALA A 63 9.03 -2.38 13.83
CA ALA A 63 9.81 -3.59 13.53
C ALA A 63 8.94 -4.85 13.37
N ASP A 64 7.69 -4.83 13.84
CA ASP A 64 6.77 -5.97 13.81
C ASP A 64 5.99 -6.01 12.47
N PRO A 65 6.24 -7.02 11.62
CA PRO A 65 5.54 -7.16 10.34
C PRO A 65 4.07 -7.56 10.49
N ASP A 66 3.64 -8.15 11.61
CA ASP A 66 2.25 -8.57 11.80
C ASP A 66 1.35 -7.37 12.19
N ALA A 67 1.94 -6.39 12.88
CA ALA A 67 1.28 -5.18 13.36
C ALA A 67 1.07 -4.08 12.29
N VAL A 68 1.59 -4.25 11.07
CA VAL A 68 1.47 -3.22 10.03
C VAL A 68 0.01 -2.91 9.68
N ILE A 69 -0.30 -1.63 9.61
CA ILE A 69 -1.58 -1.08 9.20
C ILE A 69 -1.54 -0.82 7.70
N TRP A 70 -2.44 -1.47 6.98
CA TRP A 70 -2.58 -1.28 5.53
C TRP A 70 -3.66 -0.23 5.24
N PRO A 71 -3.39 0.78 4.39
CA PRO A 71 -4.41 1.74 4.02
C PRO A 71 -5.47 1.08 3.11
N GLU A 72 -6.72 1.50 3.28
CA GLU A 72 -7.82 1.04 2.43
C GLU A 72 -7.71 1.63 1.03
N LYS A 73 -7.90 0.81 -0.01
CA LYS A 73 -7.87 1.26 -1.41
C LYS A 73 -9.07 2.19 -1.66
N PRO A 74 -8.87 3.44 -2.10
CA PRO A 74 -9.98 4.34 -2.41
C PRO A 74 -10.87 3.76 -3.51
N ALA A 75 -12.19 3.87 -3.33
CA ALA A 75 -13.19 3.26 -4.23
C ALA A 75 -13.17 3.81 -5.67
N PHE A 76 -12.65 5.02 -5.86
CA PHE A 76 -12.51 5.62 -7.19
C PHE A 76 -11.31 5.07 -7.99
N LEU A 77 -10.37 4.36 -7.33
CA LEU A 77 -9.29 3.66 -8.01
C LEU A 77 -9.79 2.31 -8.51
N LYS A 78 -9.75 2.11 -9.83
CA LYS A 78 -9.99 0.80 -10.45
C LYS A 78 -8.85 -0.16 -10.12
#